data_AF-A0A5E4MHS8-F1
#
_entry.id   AF-A0A5E4MHS8-F1
#
_cell.length_a   1.000
_cell.length_b   1.000
_cell.length_c   1.000
_cell.angle_alpha   90.00
_cell.angle_beta   90.00
_cell.angle_gamma   90.00
#
_symmetry.space_group_name_H-M   'P 1'
#
loop_
_entity.id
_entity.type
_entity.pdbx_description
1 polymer ?
#
loop_
_entity_poly.entity_id
_entity_poly.type
_entity_poly.pdbx_seq_one_letter_code
_entity_poly.pdbx_strand_id
1 'polypeptide(L)'
;MKYMDKIDVRDNKLDSVFTLGFVLFRDTIVRHSPIKDYLRGTLSSIIMQARHGEVIDGLALLSAYKMLIKLGITDTHVYEEDFEHPFFVQSQSRIVQVVEEELIKKPMNTILEMKNFGFIFMLKNQRTQDLVYMYKM
;
A
#
# COMPACT_ATOMS: atom_id res chain seq x y z
N MET A 1 36.01 15.22 -15.56
CA MET A 1 35.55 13.98 -14.88
C MET A 1 35.03 12.88 -15.83
N LYS A 2 35.43 12.86 -17.12
CA LYS A 2 35.09 11.77 -18.08
C LYS A 2 36.15 10.66 -18.17
N TYR A 3 37.24 10.83 -17.41
CA TYR A 3 38.49 10.09 -17.59
C TYR A 3 38.58 8.86 -16.65
N MET A 4 38.07 8.97 -15.40
CA MET A 4 38.00 7.82 -14.48
C MET A 4 36.94 6.77 -14.89
N ASP A 5 35.81 7.21 -15.47
CA ASP A 5 34.77 6.30 -15.98
C ASP A 5 35.23 5.47 -17.20
N LYS A 6 36.31 5.88 -17.89
CA LYS A 6 36.79 5.19 -19.10
C LYS A 6 37.98 4.27 -18.86
N ILE A 7 38.75 4.51 -17.80
CA ILE A 7 40.05 3.85 -17.61
C ILE A 7 39.98 2.75 -16.53
N ASP A 8 39.09 2.85 -15.53
CA ASP A 8 38.96 1.82 -14.47
C ASP A 8 37.74 0.88 -14.60
N VAL A 9 36.73 1.27 -15.41
CA VAL A 9 35.45 0.53 -15.49
C VAL A 9 35.51 -0.67 -16.46
N ARG A 10 36.63 -0.88 -17.15
CA ARG A 10 36.80 -2.01 -18.08
C ARG A 10 37.45 -3.24 -17.45
N ASP A 11 38.21 -3.10 -16.37
CA ASP A 11 38.95 -4.20 -15.74
C ASP A 11 38.43 -4.61 -14.36
N ASN A 12 37.60 -3.78 -13.70
CA ASN A 12 36.91 -4.17 -12.47
C ASN A 12 35.43 -3.84 -12.58
N LYS A 13 34.57 -4.78 -12.16
CA LYS A 13 33.10 -4.65 -12.00
C LYS A 13 32.73 -3.62 -10.92
N LEU A 14 33.31 -2.43 -10.97
CA LEU A 14 33.01 -1.33 -10.08
C LEU A 14 31.88 -0.52 -10.72
N ASP A 15 30.83 -0.31 -9.95
CA ASP A 15 29.73 0.56 -10.31
C ASP A 15 30.27 1.93 -10.73
N SER A 16 29.84 2.44 -11.89
CA SER A 16 30.19 3.78 -12.34
C SER A 16 29.91 4.80 -11.23
N VAL A 17 30.70 5.87 -11.17
CA VAL A 17 30.52 6.98 -10.19
C VAL A 17 29.08 7.47 -10.14
N PHE A 18 28.37 7.40 -11.28
CA PHE A 18 26.96 7.72 -11.38
C PHE A 18 26.08 6.77 -10.56
N THR A 19 26.27 5.46 -10.69
CA THR A 19 25.57 4.43 -9.92
C THR A 19 25.82 4.59 -8.42
N LEU A 20 27.06 4.87 -8.03
CA LEU A 20 27.41 5.14 -6.63
C LEU A 20 26.63 6.34 -6.06
N GLY A 21 26.41 7.38 -6.87
CA GLY A 21 25.58 8.53 -6.47
C GLY A 21 24.13 8.15 -6.16
N PHE A 22 23.50 7.29 -6.96
CA PHE A 22 22.14 6.81 -6.67
C PHE A 22 22.10 5.92 -5.43
N VAL A 23 23.08 5.04 -5.26
CA VAL A 23 23.19 4.18 -4.07
C VAL A 23 23.30 5.03 -2.81
N LEU A 24 24.20 6.03 -2.80
CA LEU A 24 24.36 6.92 -1.65
C LEU A 24 23.10 7.74 -1.36
N PHE A 25 22.45 8.29 -2.40
CA PHE A 25 21.21 9.03 -2.23
C PHE A 25 20.07 8.15 -1.71
N ARG A 26 19.93 6.94 -2.24
CA ARG A 26 18.95 5.94 -1.80
C ARG A 26 19.14 5.61 -0.33
N ASP A 27 20.35 5.21 0.06
CA ASP A 27 20.60 4.64 1.39
C ASP A 27 20.73 5.73 2.48
N THR A 28 21.25 6.90 2.12
CA THR A 28 21.47 7.99 3.08
C THR A 28 20.26 8.92 3.22
N ILE A 29 19.53 9.18 2.14
CA ILE A 29 18.46 10.18 2.12
C ILE A 29 17.09 9.49 2.03
N VAL A 30 16.83 8.73 0.98
CA VAL A 30 15.47 8.19 0.73
C VAL A 30 15.08 7.15 1.77
N ARG A 31 16.01 6.27 2.17
CA ARG A 31 15.77 5.21 3.16
C ARG A 31 15.95 5.65 4.61
N HIS A 32 16.34 6.90 4.85
CA HIS A 32 16.37 7.48 6.18
C HIS A 32 14.95 7.51 6.76
N SER A 33 14.73 6.86 7.92
CA SER A 33 13.37 6.51 8.39
C SER A 33 12.37 7.68 8.38
N PRO A 34 12.69 8.87 8.94
CA PRO A 34 11.77 10.01 8.91
C PRO A 34 11.36 10.44 7.50
N ILE A 35 12.30 10.39 6.54
CA ILE A 35 12.07 10.79 5.15
C ILE A 35 11.25 9.71 4.44
N LYS A 36 11.64 8.44 4.62
CA LYS A 36 10.94 7.29 4.05
C LYS A 36 9.47 7.24 4.50
N ASP A 37 9.24 7.40 5.80
CA ASP A 37 7.90 7.36 6.39
C ASP A 37 7.05 8.55 5.94
N TYR A 38 7.63 9.75 5.88
CA TYR A 38 6.95 10.93 5.37
C TYR A 38 6.57 10.76 3.89
N LEU A 39 7.54 10.38 3.05
CA LEU A 39 7.32 10.15 1.61
C LEU A 39 6.21 9.12 1.38
N ARG A 40 6.28 7.97 2.08
CA ARG A 40 5.25 6.92 2.01
C ARG A 40 3.88 7.45 2.45
N GLY A 41 3.82 8.19 3.54
CA GLY A 41 2.57 8.79 4.05
C GLY A 41 1.95 9.77 3.07
N THR A 42 2.75 10.68 2.50
CA THR A 42 2.30 11.66 1.51
C THR A 42 1.77 10.98 0.25
N LEU A 43 2.52 10.03 -0.31
CA LEU A 43 2.09 9.31 -1.52
C LEU A 43 0.81 8.51 -1.28
N SER A 44 0.71 7.85 -0.12
CA SER A 44 -0.49 7.11 0.28
C SER A 44 -1.70 8.05 0.41
N SER A 45 -1.50 9.23 1.02
CA SER A 45 -2.56 10.25 1.15
C SER A 45 -3.05 10.73 -0.22
N ILE A 46 -2.15 11.04 -1.14
CA ILE A 46 -2.49 11.46 -2.50
C ILE A 46 -3.32 10.40 -3.23
N ILE A 47 -2.92 9.11 -3.14
CA ILE A 47 -3.68 8.02 -3.78
C ILE A 47 -5.04 7.85 -3.12
N MET A 48 -5.13 7.99 -1.79
CA MET A 48 -6.41 7.91 -1.08
C MET A 48 -7.35 9.05 -1.50
N GLN A 49 -6.87 10.29 -1.60
CA GLN A 49 -7.65 11.43 -2.08
C GLN A 49 -8.18 11.17 -3.50
N ALA A 50 -7.34 10.69 -4.41
CA ALA A 50 -7.76 10.30 -5.76
C ALA A 50 -8.86 9.23 -5.76
N ARG A 51 -8.78 8.22 -4.86
CA ARG A 51 -9.81 7.17 -4.73
C ARG A 51 -11.15 7.69 -4.22
N HIS A 52 -11.16 8.78 -3.47
CA HIS A 52 -12.40 9.44 -3.02
C HIS A 52 -12.99 10.39 -4.07
N GLY A 53 -12.36 10.49 -5.26
CA GLY A 53 -12.81 11.36 -6.35
C GLY A 53 -12.32 12.81 -6.23
N GLU A 54 -11.34 13.08 -5.37
CA GLU A 54 -10.74 14.41 -5.27
C GLU A 54 -9.81 14.69 -6.46
N VAL A 55 -9.78 15.95 -6.91
CA VAL A 55 -8.88 16.39 -7.98
C VAL A 55 -7.48 16.54 -7.40
N ILE A 56 -6.59 15.60 -7.73
CA ILE A 56 -5.19 15.62 -7.30
C ILE A 56 -4.27 16.16 -8.40
N ASP A 57 -3.26 16.93 -8.00
CA ASP A 57 -2.10 17.18 -8.85
C ASP A 57 -1.17 15.96 -8.80
N GLY A 58 -1.32 15.07 -9.78
CA GLY A 58 -0.55 13.84 -9.90
C GLY A 58 0.94 14.05 -10.15
N LEU A 59 1.42 15.28 -10.33
CA LEU A 59 2.83 15.56 -10.64
C LEU A 59 3.77 15.15 -9.50
N ALA A 60 3.38 15.38 -8.24
CA ALA A 60 4.18 14.97 -7.08
C ALA A 60 4.28 13.43 -6.99
N LEU A 61 3.16 12.73 -7.20
CA LEU A 61 3.10 11.27 -7.23
C LEU A 61 3.98 10.72 -8.36
N LEU A 62 3.85 11.27 -9.57
CA LEU A 62 4.63 10.85 -10.73
C LEU A 62 6.13 11.09 -10.54
N SER A 63 6.50 12.21 -9.93
CA SER A 63 7.89 12.55 -9.67
C SER A 63 8.52 11.61 -8.65
N ALA A 64 7.82 11.33 -7.55
CA ALA A 64 8.27 10.38 -6.54
C ALA A 64 8.34 8.94 -7.08
N TYR A 65 7.34 8.51 -7.86
CA TYR A 65 7.36 7.22 -8.55
C TYR A 65 8.59 7.09 -9.45
N LYS A 66 8.82 8.06 -10.34
CA LYS A 66 9.98 8.06 -11.24
C LYS A 66 11.31 8.03 -10.47
N MET A 67 11.39 8.76 -9.35
CA MET A 67 12.57 8.77 -8.49
C MET A 67 12.82 7.38 -7.89
N LEU A 68 11.82 6.73 -7.30
CA LEU A 68 11.95 5.40 -6.69
C LEU A 68 12.38 4.34 -7.71
N ILE A 69 11.78 4.35 -8.90
CA ILE A 69 12.17 3.48 -10.02
C ILE A 69 13.62 3.74 -10.44
N LYS A 70 14.03 5.01 -10.52
CA LYS A 70 15.39 5.35 -10.94
C LYS A 70 16.46 4.93 -9.93
N LEU A 71 16.12 4.91 -8.64
CA LEU A 71 17.01 4.48 -7.55
C LEU A 71 17.23 2.98 -7.50
N GLY A 72 16.36 2.18 -8.13
CA GLY A 72 16.59 0.75 -8.30
C GLY A 72 17.71 0.41 -9.29
N ILE A 73 18.16 1.39 -10.10
CA ILE A 73 19.25 1.33 -11.10
C ILE A 73 19.00 0.29 -12.21
N THR A 74 18.86 -0.98 -11.85
CA THR A 74 18.62 -2.14 -12.72
C THR A 74 17.16 -2.53 -12.82
N ASP A 75 16.40 -2.31 -11.76
CA ASP A 75 15.03 -2.81 -11.62
C ASP A 75 14.18 -1.90 -10.70
N THR A 76 13.01 -2.38 -10.30
CA THR A 76 11.99 -1.65 -9.55
C THR A 76 11.97 -1.98 -8.05
N HIS A 77 12.93 -2.73 -7.51
CA HIS A 77 12.91 -3.23 -6.13
C HIS A 77 12.75 -2.12 -5.08
N VAL A 78 13.38 -0.95 -5.29
CA VAL A 78 13.26 0.18 -4.36
C VAL A 78 11.83 0.69 -4.28
N TYR A 79 11.12 0.75 -5.41
CA TYR A 79 9.71 1.11 -5.43
C TYR A 79 8.85 0.02 -4.78
N GLU A 80 9.11 -1.24 -5.10
CA GLU A 80 8.33 -2.38 -4.60
C GLU A 80 8.43 -2.53 -3.08
N GLU A 81 9.67 -2.54 -2.55
CA GLU A 81 9.95 -2.76 -1.14
C GLU A 81 9.61 -1.54 -0.28
N ASP A 82 10.01 -0.33 -0.71
CA ASP A 82 9.88 0.87 0.12
C ASP A 82 8.49 1.51 0.00
N PHE A 83 7.71 1.21 -1.05
CA PHE A 83 6.38 1.79 -1.27
C PHE A 83 5.28 0.78 -1.59
N GLU A 84 5.37 0.00 -2.67
CA GLU A 84 4.24 -0.78 -3.19
C GLU A 84 3.76 -1.86 -2.20
N HIS A 85 4.67 -2.67 -1.67
CA HIS A 85 4.33 -3.72 -0.71
C HIS A 85 3.70 -3.14 0.58
N PRO A 86 4.32 -2.14 1.25
CA PRO A 86 3.69 -1.48 2.40
C PRO A 86 2.33 -0.87 2.08
N PHE A 87 2.19 -0.21 0.93
CA PHE A 87 0.95 0.41 0.50
C PHE A 87 -0.14 -0.64 0.23
N PHE A 88 0.19 -1.74 -0.44
CA PHE A 88 -0.74 -2.82 -0.73
C PHE A 88 -1.28 -3.42 0.56
N VAL A 89 -0.42 -3.81 1.50
CA VAL A 89 -0.81 -4.35 2.81
C VAL A 89 -1.72 -3.39 3.56
N GLN A 90 -1.39 -2.10 3.59
CA GLN A 90 -2.22 -1.08 4.22
C GLN A 90 -3.60 -0.97 3.54
N SER A 91 -3.63 -0.97 2.20
CA SER A 91 -4.87 -0.84 1.43
C SER A 91 -5.78 -2.07 1.56
N GLN A 92 -5.20 -3.27 1.62
CA GLN A 92 -5.92 -4.52 1.82
C GLN A 92 -6.53 -4.59 3.22
N SER A 93 -5.76 -4.24 4.24
CA SER A 93 -6.25 -4.13 5.62
C SER A 93 -7.42 -3.16 5.72
N ARG A 94 -7.35 -2.02 5.02
CA ARG A 94 -8.42 -1.01 5.02
C ARG A 94 -9.70 -1.53 4.36
N ILE A 95 -9.59 -2.26 3.25
CA ILE A 95 -10.76 -2.84 2.57
C ILE A 95 -11.43 -3.88 3.49
N VAL A 96 -10.67 -4.78 4.09
CA VAL A 96 -11.22 -5.78 5.02
C VAL A 96 -11.91 -5.10 6.21
N GLN A 97 -11.27 -4.09 6.82
CA GLN A 97 -11.87 -3.33 7.92
C GLN A 97 -13.16 -2.62 7.52
N VAL A 98 -13.20 -1.98 6.35
CA VAL A 98 -14.41 -1.30 5.85
C VAL A 98 -15.52 -2.30 5.56
N VAL A 99 -15.19 -3.45 4.97
CA VAL A 99 -16.16 -4.52 4.71
C VAL A 99 -16.73 -5.07 6.02
N GLU A 100 -15.89 -5.37 7.02
CA GLU A 100 -16.34 -5.81 8.34
C GLU A 100 -17.21 -4.75 9.04
N GLU A 101 -16.83 -3.48 8.97
CA GLU A 101 -17.57 -2.40 9.60
C GLU A 101 -18.94 -2.16 8.94
N GLU A 102 -18.97 -2.06 7.60
CA GLU A 102 -20.19 -1.73 6.85
C GLU A 102 -21.12 -2.92 6.64
N LEU A 103 -20.61 -4.14 6.48
CA LEU A 103 -21.43 -5.32 6.18
C LEU A 103 -21.72 -6.20 7.39
N ILE A 104 -20.91 -6.12 8.45
CA ILE A 104 -21.10 -6.94 9.65
C ILE A 104 -21.55 -6.06 10.81
N LYS A 105 -20.71 -5.13 11.29
CA LYS A 105 -20.96 -4.40 12.55
C LYS A 105 -22.12 -3.41 12.46
N LYS A 106 -22.15 -2.53 11.45
CA LYS A 106 -23.20 -1.53 11.28
C LYS A 106 -24.61 -2.13 11.13
N PRO A 107 -24.83 -3.12 10.26
CA PRO A 107 -26.15 -3.72 10.10
C PRO A 107 -26.44 -4.80 11.15
N MET A 108 -25.51 -5.14 12.05
CA MET A 108 -25.65 -6.23 13.03
C MET A 108 -26.97 -6.16 13.82
N ASN A 109 -27.29 -5.00 14.40
CA ASN A 109 -28.53 -4.83 15.16
C ASN A 109 -29.77 -4.98 14.29
N THR A 110 -29.73 -4.44 13.06
CA THR A 110 -30.82 -4.60 12.08
C THR A 110 -31.01 -6.06 11.67
N ILE A 111 -29.92 -6.80 11.43
CA ILE A 111 -29.94 -8.23 11.07
C ILE A 111 -30.47 -9.08 12.23
N LEU A 112 -30.12 -8.74 13.48
CA LEU A 112 -30.64 -9.43 14.66
C LEU A 112 -32.14 -9.21 14.85
N GLU A 113 -32.63 -8.00 14.61
CA GLU A 113 -34.00 -7.55 14.86
C GLU A 113 -34.94 -7.64 13.64
N MET A 114 -34.42 -8.04 12.47
CA MET A 114 -35.21 -8.17 11.25
C MET A 114 -36.44 -9.07 11.48
N LYS A 115 -37.64 -8.51 11.29
CA LYS A 115 -38.89 -9.28 11.40
C LYS A 115 -38.89 -10.42 10.37
N ASN A 116 -39.23 -11.63 10.83
CA ASN A 116 -39.36 -12.86 10.03
C ASN A 116 -38.07 -13.42 9.40
N PHE A 117 -36.94 -12.72 9.52
CA PHE A 117 -35.68 -13.13 8.91
C PHE A 117 -34.46 -12.97 9.82
N GLY A 118 -34.59 -12.28 10.94
CA GLY A 118 -33.51 -12.03 11.88
C GLY A 118 -33.24 -13.18 12.84
N PHE A 119 -32.10 -13.12 13.53
CA PHE A 119 -31.62 -14.15 14.45
C PHE A 119 -32.65 -14.53 15.52
N ILE A 120 -33.34 -13.55 16.09
CA ILE A 120 -34.39 -13.78 17.10
C ILE A 120 -35.56 -14.60 16.53
N PHE A 121 -35.92 -14.37 15.28
CA PHE A 121 -36.97 -15.14 14.60
C PHE A 121 -36.52 -16.58 14.32
N MET A 122 -35.26 -16.77 13.93
CA MET A 122 -34.70 -18.11 13.66
C MET A 122 -34.63 -18.97 14.92
N LEU A 123 -34.27 -18.38 16.07
CA LEU A 123 -34.32 -19.07 17.37
C LEU A 123 -35.74 -19.47 17.76
N LYS A 124 -36.72 -18.58 17.57
CA LYS A 124 -38.13 -18.85 17.91
C LYS A 124 -38.76 -19.95 17.05
N ASN A 125 -38.27 -20.15 15.83
CA ASN A 125 -38.80 -21.12 14.87
C ASN A 125 -37.88 -22.33 14.62
N GLN A 126 -36.88 -22.56 15.48
CA GLN A 126 -35.94 -23.70 15.40
C GLN A 126 -35.25 -23.86 14.03
N ARG A 127 -34.98 -22.76 13.31
CA ARG A 127 -34.27 -22.79 12.02
C ARG A 127 -32.76 -22.92 12.22
N THR A 128 -32.35 -24.11 12.67
CA THR A 128 -30.96 -24.44 13.07
C THR A 128 -29.97 -24.43 11.91
N GLN A 129 -30.38 -24.75 10.68
CA GLN A 129 -29.51 -24.65 9.51
C GLN A 129 -29.14 -23.19 9.19
N ASP A 130 -30.11 -22.28 9.24
CA ASP A 130 -29.87 -20.85 8.97
C ASP A 130 -28.96 -20.20 10.05
N LEU A 131 -29.07 -20.66 11.30
CA LEU A 131 -28.20 -20.26 12.41
C LEU A 131 -26.74 -20.68 12.20
N VAL A 132 -26.52 -21.87 11.62
CA VAL A 132 -25.18 -22.36 11.28
C VAL A 132 -24.54 -21.52 10.18
N TYR A 133 -25.32 -21.04 9.20
CA TYR A 133 -24.81 -20.14 8.16
C TYR A 133 -24.46 -18.75 8.71
N MET A 134 -25.25 -18.21 9.66
CA MET A 134 -24.92 -16.95 10.33
C MET A 134 -23.64 -17.02 11.17
N TYR A 135 -23.36 -18.15 11.82
CA TYR A 135 -22.16 -18.33 12.64
C TYR A 135 -20.88 -18.53 11.80
N LYS A 136 -21.02 -18.91 10.53
CA LYS A 136 -19.90 -19.16 9.62
C LYS A 136 -19.48 -17.96 8.77
N MET A 137 -20.23 -16.85 8.84
CA MET A 137 -19.84 -15.55 8.27
C MET A 137 -18.96 -14.79 9.25
#